data_AF-A0A8J7NHP4-F1
#
_entry.id   AF-A0A8J7NHP4-F1
#
_cell.length_a   1.000
_cell.length_b   1.000
_cell.length_c   1.000
_cell.angle_alpha   90.00
_cell.angle_beta   90.00
_cell.angle_gamma   90.00
#
_symmetry.space_group_name_H-M   'P 1'
#
loop_
_entity.id
_entity.type
_entity.pdbx_description
1 polymer ?
#
loop_
_entity_poly.entity_id
_entity_poly.type
_entity_poly.pdbx_seq_one_letter_code
_entity_poly.pdbx_strand_id
1 'polypeptide(L)' 'MKFEITGNFRIGEEYRKFKKEVSAKDEAGAKERTYTLLGSEHGCKRRWIDILEVKKAA' A
#
# COMPACT_ATOMS: atom_id res chain seq x y z
N MET A 1 9.87 6.74 -10.39
CA MET A 1 10.48 5.46 -9.97
C MET A 1 9.35 4.52 -9.57
N LYS A 2 9.53 3.22 -9.75
CA LYS A 2 8.53 2.24 -9.33
C LYS A 2 8.89 1.72 -7.95
N PHE A 3 7.89 1.50 -7.12
CA PHE A 3 8.03 0.97 -5.78
C PHE A 3 7.06 -0.18 -5.62
N GLU A 4 7.59 -1.31 -5.22
CA GLU A 4 6.84 -2.49 -4.86
C GLU A 4 6.56 -2.44 -3.35
N ILE A 5 5.27 -2.32 -3.00
CA ILE A 5 4.84 -2.22 -1.62
C ILE A 5 4.12 -3.49 -1.27
N THR A 6 4.54 -4.10 -0.16
CA THR A 6 3.88 -5.26 0.41
C THR A 6 3.45 -4.96 1.84
N GLY A 7 2.30 -5.51 2.20
CA GLY A 7 1.72 -5.27 3.50
C GLY A 7 0.51 -6.14 3.73
N ASN A 8 -0.20 -5.85 4.81
CA ASN A 8 -1.49 -6.44 5.10
C ASN A 8 -2.55 -5.34 5.14
N PHE A 9 -3.74 -5.63 4.66
CA PHE A 9 -4.87 -4.74 4.81
C PHE A 9 -6.08 -5.54 5.27
N ARG A 10 -6.88 -4.94 6.15
CA ARG A 10 -8.08 -5.58 6.67
C ARG A 10 -9.25 -5.36 5.72
N ILE A 11 -9.86 -6.45 5.27
CA ILE A 11 -11.13 -6.44 4.54
C ILE A 11 -12.15 -7.18 5.41
N GLY A 12 -13.16 -6.46 5.89
CA GLY A 12 -14.14 -7.01 6.82
C GLY A 12 -13.47 -7.43 8.14
N GLU A 13 -13.43 -8.73 8.41
CA GLU A 13 -12.85 -9.30 9.64
C GLU A 13 -11.47 -9.92 9.45
N GLU A 14 -11.00 -10.07 8.21
CA GLU A 14 -9.72 -10.72 7.91
C GLU A 14 -8.65 -9.74 7.45
N TYR A 15 -7.40 -10.01 7.84
CA TYR A 15 -6.23 -9.36 7.27
C TYR A 15 -5.74 -10.15 6.06
N ARG A 16 -5.68 -9.48 4.91
CA ARG A 16 -5.13 -10.05 3.68
C ARG A 16 -3.82 -9.39 3.32
N LYS A 17 -2.88 -10.19 2.84
CA LYS A 17 -1.62 -9.68 2.29
C LYS A 17 -1.91 -8.97 0.96
N PHE A 18 -1.31 -7.81 0.74
CA PHE A 18 -1.31 -7.14 -0.55
C PHE A 18 0.10 -6.92 -1.05
N LYS A 19 0.20 -6.89 -2.37
CA LYS A 19 1.40 -6.52 -3.12
C LYS A 19 0.95 -5.58 -4.23
N LYS A 20 1.44 -4.35 -4.25
CA LYS A 20 1.08 -3.35 -5.26
C LYS A 20 2.35 -2.63 -5.74
N GLU A 21 2.46 -2.45 -7.04
CA GLU A 21 3.48 -1.59 -7.63
C GLU A 21 2.89 -0.17 -7.76
N VAL A 22 3.61 0.83 -7.23
CA VAL A 22 3.23 2.23 -7.32
C VAL A 22 4.36 3.06 -7.90
N SER A 23 4.00 4.00 -8.77
CA SER A 23 4.95 4.98 -9.31
C SER A 23 5.01 6.19 -8.38
N ALA A 24 6.17 6.44 -7.79
CA ALA A 24 6.41 7.58 -6.90
C ALA A 24 7.79 8.20 -7.15
N LYS A 25 8.03 9.36 -6.53
CA LYS A 25 9.34 10.04 -6.53
C LYS A 25 10.27 9.50 -5.45
N ASP A 26 9.70 9.03 -4.34
CA ASP A 26 10.39 8.64 -3.11
C ASP A 26 9.52 7.63 -2.31
N GLU A 27 10.11 6.98 -1.31
CA GLU A 27 9.42 5.96 -0.49
C GLU A 27 8.22 6.54 0.29
N ALA A 28 8.32 7.78 0.76
CA ALA A 28 7.22 8.46 1.44
C ALA A 28 6.03 8.65 0.48
N GLY A 29 6.28 9.18 -0.72
CA GLY A 29 5.26 9.31 -1.76
C GLY A 29 4.68 7.96 -2.20
N ALA A 30 5.48 6.89 -2.18
CA ALA A 30 5.01 5.53 -2.49
C ALA A 30 4.01 5.03 -1.44
N LYS A 31 4.28 5.26 -0.15
CA LYS A 31 3.34 4.94 0.94
C LYS A 31 2.04 5.76 0.81
N GLU A 32 2.14 7.07 0.61
CA GLU A 32 0.95 7.92 0.44
C GLU A 32 0.09 7.52 -0.77
N ARG A 33 0.73 7.17 -1.90
CA ARG A 33 0.03 6.65 -3.07
C ARG A 33 -0.69 5.36 -2.76
N THR A 34 -0.06 4.47 -1.99
CA THR A 34 -0.68 3.20 -1.57
C THR A 34 -1.89 3.44 -0.69
N TYR A 35 -1.81 4.34 0.29
CA TYR A 35 -2.97 4.70 1.11
C TYR A 35 -4.11 5.29 0.28
N THR A 36 -3.81 6.14 -0.69
CA THR A 36 -4.82 6.73 -1.58
C THR A 36 -5.46 5.66 -2.48
N LEU A 37 -4.65 4.79 -3.08
CA LEU A 37 -5.14 3.70 -3.94
C LEU A 37 -6.03 2.73 -3.16
N LEU A 38 -5.56 2.23 -2.02
CA LEU A 38 -6.33 1.30 -1.18
C LEU A 38 -7.58 1.96 -0.59
N GLY A 39 -7.51 3.25 -0.26
CA GLY A 39 -8.67 4.02 0.17
C GLY A 39 -9.71 4.20 -0.93
N SER A 40 -9.28 4.43 -2.18
CA SER A 40 -10.18 4.70 -3.31
C SER A 40 -10.73 3.43 -3.98
N GLU A 41 -9.93 2.38 -4.16
CA GLU A 41 -10.38 1.11 -4.77
C GLU A 41 -11.20 0.27 -3.77
N HIS A 42 -10.79 0.24 -2.50
CA HIS A 42 -11.32 -0.72 -1.53
C HIS A 42 -12.00 -0.07 -0.31
N GLY A 43 -12.09 1.27 -0.25
CA GLY A 43 -12.69 1.97 0.89
C GLY A 43 -11.95 1.70 2.21
N CYS A 44 -10.70 1.26 2.17
CA CYS A 44 -9.97 0.82 3.35
C CYS A 44 -9.47 2.03 4.15
N LYS A 45 -9.79 2.06 5.44
CA LYS A 45 -9.29 3.09 6.36
C LYS A 45 -7.78 2.92 6.53
N ARG A 46 -7.03 4.03 6.62
CA ARG A 46 -5.56 4.03 6.82
C ARG A 46 -5.13 3.20 8.04
N ARG A 47 -5.92 3.22 9.12
CA ARG A 47 -5.71 2.40 10.33
C ARG A 47 -5.68 0.89 10.06
N TRP A 48 -6.30 0.44 8.98
CA TRP A 48 -6.45 -0.98 8.63
C TRP A 48 -5.43 -1.44 7.60
N ILE A 49 -4.52 -0.56 7.19
CA ILE A 49 -3.48 -0.84 6.19
C ILE A 49 -2.15 -0.83 6.93
N ASP A 50 -1.56 -2.00 7.05
CA ASP A 50 -0.25 -2.24 7.66
C ASP A 50 0.78 -2.45 6.55
N ILE A 51 1.69 -1.50 6.38
CA ILE A 51 2.73 -1.58 5.35
C ILE A 51 3.94 -2.26 5.97
N LEU A 52 4.28 -3.46 5.47
CA LEU A 52 5.39 -4.25 6.00
C LEU A 52 6.71 -3.90 5.31
N GLU A 53 6.70 -3.79 3.99
CA GLU A 53 7.92 -3.55 3.22
C GLU A 53 7.63 -2.63 2.03
N VAL A 54 8.56 -1.70 1.79
CA VAL A 54 8.59 -0.84 0.61
C VAL A 54 9.92 -1.12 -0.09
N LYS A 55 9.85 -1.75 -1.26
CA LYS A 55 11.01 -1.98 -2.12
C LYS A 55 10.97 -1.04 -3.30
N LYS A 56 12.12 -0.44 -3.63
CA LYS A 56 12.27 0.26 -4.90
C LYS A 56 12.44 -0.80 -6.00
N ALA A 57 11.52 -0.83 -6.96
CA ALA A 57 11.69 -1.63 -8.15
C ALA A 57 12.76 -0.94 -9.02
N ALA A 58 13.85 -1.68 -9.30
CA ALA A 58 15.02 -1.19 -10.02
C ALA A 58 14.72 -0.91 -11.49
#